data_AF-A0A8T7F3H2-F1
#
_entry.id   AF-A0A8T7F3H2-F1
#
_cell.length_a   1.000
_cell.length_b   1.000
_cell.length_c   1.000
_cell.angle_alpha   90.00
_cell.angle_beta   90.00
_cell.angle_gamma   90.00
#
_symmetry.space_group_name_H-M   'P 1'
#
loop_
_entity.id
_entity.type
_entity.pdbx_description
1 polymer ?
#
loop_
_entity_poly.entity_id
_entity_poly.type
_entity_poly.pdbx_seq_one_letter_code
_entity_poly.pdbx_strand_id
1 'polypeptide(L)'
;MADRVVVSAEAELWAFIESAPTLEEMADFMFSEDVQTRTSYLLDANRNGTLTAEEKIELDAFIEIEHTATMMKIRALAKLKHAGA
;
A
#
# COMPACT_ATOMS: atom_id res chain seq x y z
N MET A 1 -20.77 -16.88 -7.08
CA MET A 1 -19.37 -16.91 -6.61
C MET A 1 -18.60 -15.99 -7.54
N ALA A 2 -18.73 -14.69 -7.29
CA ALA A 2 -18.21 -13.68 -8.19
C ALA A 2 -16.69 -13.64 -8.06
N ASP A 3 -16.06 -13.98 -9.18
CA ASP A 3 -14.80 -13.45 -9.66
C ASP A 3 -14.63 -11.98 -9.26
N ARG A 4 -14.08 -11.76 -8.07
CA ARG A 4 -13.64 -10.45 -7.63
C ARG A 4 -12.14 -10.62 -7.51
N VAL A 5 -11.43 -10.22 -8.56
CA VAL A 5 -10.01 -9.93 -8.46
C VAL A 5 -9.85 -9.08 -7.21
N VAL A 6 -9.28 -9.68 -6.16
CA VAL A 6 -8.99 -8.95 -4.94
C VAL A 6 -7.85 -8.03 -5.33
N VAL A 7 -8.17 -6.77 -5.61
CA VAL A 7 -7.16 -5.72 -5.75
C VAL A 7 -6.54 -5.58 -4.37
N SER A 8 -5.40 -6.23 -4.15
CA SER A 8 -4.66 -6.21 -2.90
C SER A 8 -3.54 -5.19 -3.00
N ALA A 9 -3.28 -4.48 -1.90
CA ALA A 9 -2.14 -3.57 -1.82
C ALA A 9 -0.82 -4.27 -2.16
N GLU A 10 -0.70 -5.55 -1.80
CA GLU A 10 0.47 -6.37 -2.14
C GLU A 10 0.65 -6.50 -3.65
N ALA A 11 -0.41 -6.86 -4.39
CA ALA A 11 -0.34 -7.02 -5.84
C ALA A 11 0.00 -5.70 -6.54
N GLU A 12 -0.58 -4.58 -6.07
CA GLU A 12 -0.25 -3.25 -6.62
C GLU A 12 1.19 -2.85 -6.37
N LEU A 13 1.72 -3.08 -5.16
CA LEU A 13 3.11 -2.76 -4.84
C LEU A 13 4.07 -3.60 -5.68
N TRP A 14 3.82 -4.91 -5.82
CA TRP A 14 4.68 -5.76 -6.64
C TRP A 14 4.62 -5.41 -8.11
N ALA A 15 3.42 -5.20 -8.67
CA ALA A 15 3.28 -4.75 -10.05
C ALA A 15 4.01 -3.43 -10.30
N PHE A 16 3.95 -2.50 -9.34
CA PHE A 16 4.71 -1.25 -9.39
C PHE A 16 6.22 -1.50 -9.37
N ILE A 17 6.74 -2.33 -8.47
CA ILE A 17 8.17 -2.66 -8.40
C ILE A 17 8.65 -3.37 -9.68
N GLU A 18 7.86 -4.30 -10.22
CA GLU A 18 8.15 -5.03 -11.46
C GLU A 18 8.20 -4.13 -12.69
N SER A 19 7.53 -2.97 -12.65
CA SER A 19 7.64 -1.94 -13.69
C SER A 19 9.00 -1.23 -13.73
N ALA A 20 9.88 -1.53 -12.77
CA ALA A 20 11.20 -0.91 -12.59
C ALA A 20 11.13 0.63 -12.52
N PRO A 21 10.41 1.19 -11.52
CA PRO A 21 10.11 2.62 -11.47
C PRO A 21 11.35 3.45 -11.15
N THR A 22 11.30 4.71 -11.56
CA THR A 22 12.29 5.74 -11.21
C THR A 22 12.23 6.10 -9.73
N LEU A 23 13.26 6.80 -9.23
CA LEU A 23 13.26 7.26 -7.83
C LEU A 23 12.15 8.26 -7.56
N GLU A 24 11.81 9.09 -8.55
CA GLU A 24 10.70 10.05 -8.51
C GLU A 24 9.37 9.31 -8.40
N GLU A 25 9.11 8.34 -9.27
CA GLU A 25 7.90 7.51 -9.21
C GLU A 25 7.81 6.73 -7.90
N MET A 26 8.93 6.18 -7.40
CA MET A 26 8.97 5.51 -6.10
C MET A 26 8.62 6.46 -4.95
N ALA A 27 9.09 7.71 -4.98
CA ALA A 27 8.80 8.72 -3.97
C ALA A 27 7.33 9.17 -4.01
N ASP A 28 6.73 9.19 -5.19
CA ASP A 28 5.35 9.62 -5.42
C ASP A 28 4.34 8.47 -5.41
N PHE A 29 4.79 7.23 -5.20
CA PHE A 29 3.92 6.05 -5.19
C PHE A 29 2.74 6.21 -4.21
N MET A 30 1.56 5.85 -4.72
CA MET A 30 0.29 5.82 -4.01
C MET A 30 -0.48 4.58 -4.46
N PHE A 31 -1.13 3.89 -3.52
CA PHE A 31 -2.07 2.83 -3.86
C PHE A 31 -3.29 3.38 -4.60
N SER A 32 -4.00 2.52 -5.32
CA SER A 32 -5.24 2.89 -6.00
C SER A 32 -6.32 3.40 -5.04
N GLU A 33 -7.32 4.11 -5.59
CA GLU A 33 -8.47 4.57 -4.82
C GLU A 33 -9.26 3.42 -4.19
N ASP A 34 -9.29 2.25 -4.82
CA ASP A 34 -9.97 1.05 -4.31
C ASP A 34 -9.28 0.54 -3.03
N VAL A 35 -7.96 0.42 -3.06
CA VAL A 35 -7.16 0.01 -1.89
C VAL A 35 -7.29 1.05 -0.77
N GLN A 36 -7.22 2.34 -1.10
CA GLN A 36 -7.38 3.42 -0.12
C GLN A 36 -8.78 3.43 0.51
N THR A 37 -9.83 3.22 -0.28
CA THR A 37 -11.22 3.17 0.17
C THR A 37 -11.46 1.97 1.07
N ARG A 38 -11.00 0.78 0.65
CA ARG A 38 -11.13 -0.44 1.44
C ARG A 38 -10.38 -0.33 2.77
N THR A 39 -9.16 0.20 2.75
CA THR A 39 -8.36 0.42 3.96
C THR A 39 -9.03 1.41 4.90
N SER A 40 -9.58 2.51 4.38
CA SER A 40 -10.30 3.50 5.19
C SER A 40 -11.47 2.86 5.94
N TYR A 41 -12.25 2.04 5.25
CA TYR A 41 -13.31 1.24 5.86
C TYR A 41 -12.77 0.32 6.96
N LEU A 42 -11.69 -0.44 6.69
CA LEU A 42 -11.11 -1.37 7.66
C LEU A 42 -10.60 -0.65 8.92
N LEU A 43 -9.95 0.50 8.75
CA LEU A 43 -9.47 1.32 9.87
C LEU A 43 -10.63 1.86 10.71
N ASP A 44 -11.71 2.32 10.08
CA ASP A 44 -12.88 2.80 10.80
C ASP A 44 -13.62 1.66 11.53
N ALA A 45 -13.77 0.51 10.88
CA ALA A 45 -14.30 -0.69 11.53
C ALA A 45 -13.43 -1.14 12.71
N ASN A 46 -12.10 -1.05 12.59
CA ASN A 46 -11.16 -1.39 13.66
C ASN A 46 -11.35 -0.47 14.87
N ARG A 47 -11.43 0.85 14.63
CA ARG A 47 -11.67 1.87 15.66
C ARG A 47 -12.99 1.64 16.39
N ASN A 48 -14.01 1.19 15.68
CA ASN A 48 -15.33 0.93 16.22
C ASN A 48 -15.48 -0.47 16.84
N GLY A 49 -14.45 -1.33 16.76
CA GLY A 49 -14.50 -2.70 17.25
C GLY A 49 -15.46 -3.61 16.47
N THR A 50 -15.73 -3.28 15.20
CA THR A 50 -16.69 -3.98 14.34
C THR A 50 -16.02 -4.80 13.23
N LEU A 51 -14.70 -4.96 13.25
CA LEU A 51 -14.00 -5.83 12.30
C LEU A 51 -14.40 -7.29 12.49
N THR A 52 -14.65 -7.97 11.37
CA THR A 52 -14.68 -9.43 11.32
C THR A 52 -13.27 -10.01 11.45
N ALA A 53 -13.16 -11.32 11.68
CA ALA A 53 -11.88 -11.99 11.75
C ALA A 53 -11.14 -11.95 10.40
N GLU A 54 -11.87 -12.10 9.30
CA GLU A 54 -11.36 -12.02 7.94
C GLU A 54 -10.84 -10.61 7.63
N GLU A 55 -11.59 -9.58 8.02
CA GLU A 55 -11.19 -8.19 7.81
C GLU A 55 -10.00 -7.77 8.69
N LYS A 56 -9.86 -8.38 9.87
CA LYS A 56 -8.65 -8.20 10.68
C LYS A 56 -7.42 -8.71 9.95
N ILE A 57 -7.49 -9.90 9.36
CA ILE A 57 -6.39 -10.48 8.56
C ILE A 57 -6.08 -9.57 7.36
N GLU A 58 -7.11 -9.05 6.69
CA GLU A 58 -6.95 -8.12 5.58
C GLU A 58 -6.25 -6.82 6.01
N LEU A 59 -6.66 -6.24 7.14
CA LEU A 59 -6.05 -5.02 7.67
C LEU A 59 -4.59 -5.24 8.10
N ASP A 60 -4.32 -6.35 8.77
CA ASP A 60 -2.96 -6.70 9.21
C ASP A 60 -2.03 -6.85 7.98
N ALA A 61 -2.49 -7.51 6.91
CA ALA A 61 -1.74 -7.63 5.65
C ALA A 61 -1.51 -6.27 4.97
N PHE A 62 -2.52 -5.39 4.97
CA PHE A 62 -2.36 -4.03 4.43
C PHE A 62 -1.28 -3.23 5.19
N ILE A 63 -1.25 -3.31 6.52
CA ILE A 63 -0.29 -2.58 7.35
C ILE A 63 1.16 -2.97 7.01
N GLU A 64 1.42 -4.26 6.80
CA GLU A 64 2.76 -4.74 6.42
C GLU A 64 3.21 -4.20 5.06
N ILE A 65 2.29 -4.16 4.10
CA ILE A 65 2.57 -3.66 2.75
C ILE A 65 2.71 -2.13 2.73
N GLU A 66 1.87 -1.40 3.47
CA GLU A 66 1.99 0.05 3.62
C GLU A 66 3.35 0.42 4.22
N HIS A 67 3.79 -0.29 5.26
CA HIS A 67 5.11 -0.07 5.85
C HIS A 67 6.22 -0.26 4.82
N THR A 68 6.13 -1.30 3.99
CA THR A 68 7.09 -1.59 2.92
C THR A 68 7.13 -0.45 1.89
N ALA A 69 5.96 0.01 1.43
CA ALA A 69 5.84 1.14 0.51
C ALA A 69 6.42 2.43 1.11
N THR A 70 6.15 2.70 2.39
CA THR A 70 6.69 3.85 3.11
C THR A 70 8.22 3.80 3.18
N MET A 71 8.81 2.63 3.45
CA MET A 71 10.27 2.48 3.47
C MET A 71 10.91 2.64 2.07
N MET A 72 10.23 2.19 1.02
CA MET A 72 10.63 2.45 -0.38
C MET A 72 10.67 3.95 -0.67
N LYS A 73 9.59 4.69 -0.35
CA LYS A 73 9.48 6.14 -0.54
C LYS A 73 10.61 6.89 0.19
N ILE A 74 10.86 6.55 1.46
CA ILE A 74 11.93 7.15 2.28
C ILE A 74 13.30 6.97 1.60
N ARG A 75 13.61 5.75 1.14
CA ARG A 75 14.89 5.45 0.48
C ARG A 75 15.04 6.18 -0.85
N ALA A 76 13.96 6.29 -1.62
CA ALA A 76 13.95 7.02 -2.88
C ALA A 76 14.22 8.51 -2.68
N LEU A 77 13.50 9.14 -1.75
CA LEU A 77 13.69 10.54 -1.35
C LEU A 77 15.12 10.81 -0.86
N ALA A 78 15.68 9.91 -0.05
CA ALA A 78 17.06 10.03 0.42
C ALA A 78 18.06 10.03 -0.75
N LYS A 79 17.89 9.12 -1.72
CA LYS A 79 18.75 9.08 -2.92
C LYS A 79 18.60 10.32 -3.78
N LEU A 80 17.38 10.80 -4.01
CA LEU A 80 17.12 12.03 -4.78
C LEU A 80 17.82 13.24 -4.15
N LYS A 81 17.73 13.37 -2.82
CA LYS A 81 18.41 14.44 -2.08
C LYS A 81 19.94 14.40 -2.24
N HIS A 82 20.53 13.20 -2.32
CA HIS A 82 21.97 13.03 -2.54
C HIS A 82 22.39 13.18 -4.00
N ALA A 83 21.52 12.89 -4.97
CA ALA A 83 21.81 13.05 -6.39
C ALA A 83 21.75 14.52 -6.86
N GLY A 84 21.01 15.37 -6.13
CA GLY A 84 20.93 16.81 -6.37
C GLY A 84 21.91 17.68 -5.56
N ALA A 85 22.82 17.07 -4.78
CA ALA A 85 23.85 17.75 -3.98
C ALA A 85 25.23 17.60 -4.62
#